data_AF-A0A671P2J1-F1
#
_entry.id   AF-A0A671P2J1-F1
#
_cell.length_a   1.000
_cell.length_b   1.000
_cell.length_c   1.000
_cell.angle_alpha   90.00
_cell.angle_beta   90.00
_cell.angle_gamma   90.00
#
_symmetry.space_group_name_H-M   'P 1'
#
loop_
_entity.id
_entity.type
_entity.pdbx_description
1 polymer ?
#
loop_
_entity_poly.entity_id
_entity_poly.type
_entity_poly.pdbx_seq_one_letter_code
_entity_poly.pdbx_strand_id
1 'polypeptide(L)'
;FIKTYRNLLRMLCIELISHLTAEHVNLSGQSSYVCLWEDCSRQRNPFKAKYKLINHLRVHTGEKPFQCSFGCGRAFARAENLKIHERTHTGNTSIKQYICMYCTKSYSHASSLRKHAKVN
;
A
#
# COMPACT_ATOMS: atom_id res chain seq x y z
N PHE A 1 -2.68 33.40 -3.95
CA PHE A 1 -3.88 32.71 -3.43
C PHE A 1 -3.81 31.17 -3.41
N ILE A 2 -2.78 30.49 -3.96
CA ILE A 2 -2.72 29.01 -4.04
C ILE A 2 -1.76 28.36 -3.00
N LYS A 3 -0.95 29.15 -2.28
CA LYS A 3 0.05 28.62 -1.31
C LYS A 3 -0.48 28.37 0.10
N THR A 4 -1.66 28.90 0.45
CA THR A 4 -2.21 28.88 1.82
C THR A 4 -3.06 27.65 2.15
N TYR A 5 -3.44 26.84 1.16
CA TYR A 5 -4.16 25.57 1.40
C TYR A 5 -3.23 24.40 1.75
N ARG A 6 -1.91 24.52 1.54
CA ARG A 6 -0.92 23.44 1.75
C ARG A 6 -0.77 22.98 3.21
N ASN A 7 -1.18 23.78 4.18
CA ASN A 7 -0.97 23.48 5.61
C ASN A 7 -2.24 23.21 6.42
N LEU A 8 -3.43 23.41 5.85
CA LEU A 8 -4.70 23.26 6.61
C LEU A 8 -5.34 21.87 6.51
N LEU A 9 -4.92 21.02 5.57
CA LEU A 9 -5.46 19.65 5.42
C LEU A 9 -4.63 18.61 6.19
N ARG A 10 -4.17 18.97 7.38
CA ARG A 10 -3.65 18.01 8.38
C ARG A 10 -4.75 17.38 9.24
N MET A 11 -6.02 17.73 9.01
CA MET A 11 -7.14 17.23 9.81
C MET A 11 -8.11 16.39 8.96
N LEU A 12 -8.29 15.13 9.40
CA LEU A 12 -9.38 14.19 9.07
C LEU A 12 -9.16 13.15 7.94
N CYS A 13 -8.15 12.30 8.19
CA CYS A 13 -8.12 10.82 8.20
C CYS A 13 -8.79 9.89 7.16
N ILE A 14 -9.85 10.22 6.41
CA ILE A 14 -10.41 9.28 5.38
C ILE A 14 -10.89 10.03 4.13
N GLU A 15 -11.56 11.18 4.29
CA GLU A 15 -12.08 11.95 3.16
C GLU A 15 -10.98 12.60 2.31
N LEU A 16 -9.86 12.96 2.93
CA LEU A 16 -8.70 13.53 2.23
C LEU A 16 -8.09 12.56 1.19
N ILE A 17 -8.16 11.25 1.43
CA ILE A 17 -7.61 10.24 0.53
C ILE A 17 -8.39 10.22 -0.79
N SER A 18 -9.70 10.45 -0.75
CA SER A 18 -10.55 10.56 -1.95
C SER A 18 -10.26 11.82 -2.76
N HIS A 19 -10.01 12.96 -2.10
CA HIS A 19 -9.71 14.23 -2.76
C HIS A 19 -8.30 14.30 -3.38
N LEU A 20 -7.40 13.40 -3.00
CA LEU A 20 -6.05 13.27 -3.59
C LEU A 20 -6.01 12.30 -4.78
N THR A 21 -7.17 11.79 -5.22
CA THR A 21 -7.28 10.92 -6.39
C THR A 21 -7.90 11.69 -7.55
N ALA A 22 -7.16 11.77 -8.67
CA ALA A 22 -7.74 12.14 -9.96
C ALA A 22 -7.91 10.85 -10.78
N GLU A 23 -9.14 10.59 -11.21
CA GLU A 23 -9.41 9.57 -12.22
C GLU A 23 -9.12 10.18 -13.60
N HIS A 24 -8.10 9.64 -14.25
CA HIS A 24 -7.79 9.96 -15.64
C HIS A 24 -8.26 8.81 -16.52
N VAL A 25 -9.27 9.06 -17.34
CA VAL A 25 -9.65 8.16 -18.42
C VAL A 25 -8.76 8.50 -19.62
N ASN A 26 -7.99 7.52 -20.08
CA ASN A 26 -7.18 7.70 -21.28
C ASN A 26 -8.03 7.59 -22.56
N LEU A 27 -7.42 7.86 -23.71
CA LEU A 27 -8.09 7.79 -25.02
C LEU A 27 -8.65 6.40 -25.37
N SER A 28 -8.21 5.33 -24.68
CA SER A 28 -8.73 3.97 -24.84
C SER A 28 -9.84 3.61 -23.83
N GLY A 29 -10.35 4.59 -23.08
CA GLY A 29 -11.44 4.40 -22.12
C GLY A 29 -11.01 3.71 -20.82
N GLN A 30 -9.70 3.46 -20.62
CA GLN A 30 -9.20 2.88 -19.38
C GLN A 30 -9.03 3.96 -18.32
N SER A 31 -9.69 3.77 -17.18
CA SER A 31 -9.49 4.62 -16.00
C SER A 31 -8.16 4.29 -15.32
N SER A 32 -7.45 5.35 -14.97
CA SER A 32 -6.16 5.31 -14.31
C SER A 32 -6.15 6.33 -13.17
N TYR A 33 -5.34 6.06 -12.15
CA TYR A 33 -5.38 6.81 -10.91
C TYR A 33 -3.98 7.34 -10.59
N VAL A 34 -3.82 8.63 -10.35
CA VAL A 34 -2.50 9.26 -10.13
C VAL A 34 -2.34 9.78 -8.71
N CYS A 35 -1.11 9.74 -8.20
CA CYS A 35 -0.76 10.38 -6.93
C CYS A 35 -0.28 11.81 -7.22
N LEU A 36 -0.91 12.79 -6.59
CA LEU A 36 -0.63 14.22 -6.78
C LEU A 36 0.29 14.81 -5.70
N TRP A 37 0.95 13.97 -4.89
CA TRP A 37 1.83 14.43 -3.81
C TRP A 37 3.14 15.00 -4.37
N GLU A 38 3.49 16.23 -4.00
CA GLU A 38 4.53 17.08 -4.64
C GLU A 38 5.96 16.50 -4.65
N ASP A 39 6.28 15.62 -3.71
CA ASP A 39 7.58 14.94 -3.64
C ASP A 39 7.48 13.42 -3.80
N CYS A 40 6.35 12.91 -4.32
CA CYS A 40 6.22 11.47 -4.54
C CYS A 40 6.97 11.04 -5.80
N SER A 41 7.93 10.11 -5.63
CA SER A 41 8.69 9.52 -6.73
C SER A 41 7.84 8.72 -7.74
N ARG A 42 6.51 8.63 -7.54
CA ARG A 42 5.55 7.97 -8.43
C ARG A 42 4.60 8.91 -9.17
N GLN A 43 4.83 10.23 -9.15
CA GLN A 43 3.96 11.22 -9.82
C GLN A 43 3.61 10.91 -11.29
N ARG A 44 4.50 10.23 -12.03
CA ARG A 44 4.29 9.87 -13.45
C ARG A 44 3.85 8.42 -13.69
N ASN A 45 3.64 7.64 -12.63
CA ASN A 45 3.27 6.23 -12.74
C ASN A 45 1.83 6.00 -12.27
N PRO A 46 0.85 6.00 -13.21
CA PRO A 46 -0.54 5.79 -12.88
C PRO A 46 -0.78 4.38 -12.32
N PHE A 47 -1.63 4.30 -11.30
CA PHE A 47 -2.15 3.08 -10.75
C PHE A 47 -3.32 2.59 -11.62
N LYS A 48 -3.33 1.30 -11.94
CA LYS A 48 -4.40 0.66 -12.71
C LYS A 48 -5.72 0.48 -11.94
N ALA A 49 -5.74 0.81 -10.65
CA ALA A 49 -6.92 0.62 -9.81
C ALA A 49 -6.95 1.60 -8.62
N LYS A 50 -8.14 2.12 -8.30
CA LYS A 50 -8.36 3.11 -7.22
C LYS A 50 -7.80 2.64 -5.88
N TYR A 51 -8.10 1.41 -5.48
CA TYR A 51 -7.64 0.85 -4.20
C TYR A 51 -6.10 0.76 -4.10
N LYS A 52 -5.37 0.66 -5.22
CA LYS A 52 -3.90 0.68 -5.23
C LYS A 52 -3.38 2.09 -4.95
N LEU A 53 -4.02 3.12 -5.51
CA LEU A 53 -3.70 4.51 -5.19
C LEU A 53 -4.01 4.81 -3.72
N ILE A 54 -5.19 4.43 -3.23
CA ILE A 54 -5.57 4.60 -1.81
C ILE A 54 -4.54 3.96 -0.88
N ASN A 55 -4.14 2.71 -1.14
CA ASN A 55 -3.10 2.04 -0.34
C ASN A 55 -1.74 2.73 -0.43
N HIS A 56 -1.41 3.33 -1.58
CA HIS A 56 -0.19 4.12 -1.73
C HIS A 56 -0.24 5.40 -0.93
N LEU A 57 -1.36 6.14 -0.92
CA LEU A 57 -1.49 7.40 -0.18
C LEU A 57 -1.24 7.24 1.32
N ARG A 58 -1.44 6.04 1.88
CA ARG A 58 -1.06 5.71 3.26
C ARG A 58 0.43 5.87 3.58
N VAL A 59 1.31 5.85 2.58
CA VAL A 59 2.75 6.14 2.81
C VAL A 59 3.00 7.61 3.14
N HIS A 60 2.08 8.48 2.71
CA HIS A 60 2.17 9.92 2.97
C HIS A 60 1.38 10.30 4.23
N THR A 61 0.18 9.73 4.40
CA THR A 61 -0.69 10.07 5.54
C THR A 61 -0.31 9.32 6.83
N GLY A 62 0.41 8.20 6.72
CA GLY A 62 0.73 7.33 7.85
C GLY A 62 -0.48 6.56 8.40
N GLU A 63 -1.62 6.60 7.72
CA GLU A 63 -2.86 5.94 8.15
C GLU A 63 -2.67 4.41 8.24
N LYS A 64 -3.14 3.84 9.35
CA LYS A 64 -3.05 2.41 9.66
C LYS A 64 -4.42 1.88 10.08
N PRO A 65 -5.36 1.70 9.13
CA PRO A 65 -6.74 1.36 9.47
C PRO A 65 -6.90 -0.08 10.00
N PHE A 66 -5.89 -0.93 9.82
CA PHE A 66 -5.97 -2.34 10.22
C PHE A 66 -5.34 -2.55 11.59
N GLN A 67 -6.15 -2.47 12.64
CA GLN A 67 -5.72 -2.71 14.02
C GLN A 67 -5.68 -4.21 14.35
N CYS A 68 -4.73 -4.60 15.19
CA CYS A 68 -4.62 -5.96 15.68
C CYS A 68 -5.72 -6.29 16.69
N SER A 69 -6.42 -7.39 16.45
CA SER A 69 -7.51 -7.89 17.30
C SER A 69 -7.04 -8.43 18.66
N PHE A 70 -5.76 -8.79 18.81
CA PHE A 70 -5.19 -9.37 20.03
C PHE A 70 -4.84 -8.34 21.12
N GLY A 71 -5.28 -7.08 20.99
CA GLY A 71 -5.05 -6.06 22.03
C GLY A 71 -3.60 -5.57 22.17
N CYS A 72 -2.69 -5.92 21.25
CA CYS A 72 -1.28 -5.52 21.32
C CYS A 72 -1.01 -4.06 20.90
N GLY A 73 -2.06 -3.30 20.55
CA GLY A 73 -1.97 -1.91 20.12
C GLY A 73 -1.30 -1.67 18.75
N ARG A 74 -0.89 -2.74 18.03
CA ARG A 74 -0.29 -2.59 16.69
C ARG A 74 -1.35 -2.38 15.63
N ALA A 75 -1.05 -1.47 14.70
CA ALA A 75 -1.88 -1.21 13.53
C ALA A 75 -1.04 -1.21 12.25
N PHE A 76 -1.67 -1.53 11.12
CA PHE A 76 -1.01 -1.72 9.84
C PHE A 76 -1.72 -0.92 8.74
N ALA A 77 -0.94 -0.45 7.77
CA ALA A 77 -1.44 0.24 6.59
C ALA A 77 -2.07 -0.71 5.55
N ARG A 78 -1.85 -2.03 5.67
CA ARG A 78 -2.34 -3.05 4.75
C ARG A 78 -2.88 -4.27 5.52
N ALA A 79 -4.04 -4.78 5.10
CA ALA A 79 -4.68 -5.95 5.70
C ALA A 79 -3.80 -7.21 5.63
N GLU A 80 -3.05 -7.41 4.54
CA GLU A 80 -2.13 -8.55 4.41
C GLU A 80 -1.04 -8.53 5.50
N ASN A 81 -0.55 -7.35 5.86
CA ASN A 81 0.47 -7.19 6.90
C ASN A 81 -0.13 -7.47 8.28
N LEU A 82 -1.37 -7.01 8.54
CA LEU A 82 -2.10 -7.37 9.76
C LEU A 82 -2.26 -8.89 9.85
N LYS A 83 -2.72 -9.56 8.79
CA LYS A 83 -2.91 -11.01 8.77
C LYS A 83 -1.62 -11.79 9.03
N ILE A 84 -0.49 -11.30 8.51
CA ILE A 84 0.83 -11.89 8.80
C ILE A 84 1.20 -11.66 10.26
N HIS A 85 0.97 -10.45 10.79
CA HIS A 85 1.21 -10.16 12.20
C HIS A 85 0.34 -11.00 13.14
N GLU A 86 -0.95 -11.20 12.84
CA GLU A 86 -1.85 -11.99 13.69
C GLU A 86 -1.40 -13.46 13.84
N ARG A 87 -0.70 -14.00 12.84
CA ARG A 87 -0.09 -15.34 12.94
C ARG A 87 1.03 -15.41 13.98
N THR A 88 1.65 -14.29 14.34
CA THR A 88 2.67 -14.26 15.39
C THR A 88 2.08 -14.42 16.78
N HIS A 89 0.79 -14.11 16.98
CA HIS A 89 0.10 -14.31 18.25
C HIS A 89 -0.38 -15.75 18.43
N THR A 90 -0.84 -16.39 17.35
CA THR A 90 -1.38 -17.76 17.40
C THR A 90 -0.30 -18.84 17.37
N GLY A 91 0.99 -18.47 17.44
CA GLY A 91 2.10 -19.43 17.39
C GLY A 91 2.20 -20.18 16.06
N ASN A 92 1.49 -19.76 15.01
CA ASN A 92 1.56 -20.37 13.69
C ASN A 92 2.82 -19.87 12.95
N THR A 93 3.97 -20.39 13.38
CA THR A 93 5.31 -20.12 12.84
C THR A 93 5.48 -20.60 11.39
N SER A 94 4.54 -21.40 10.88
CA SER A 94 4.43 -21.75 9.47
C SER A 94 3.82 -20.60 8.68
N ILE A 95 4.55 -19.48 8.59
CA ILE A 95 4.43 -18.61 7.43
C ILE A 95 4.72 -19.51 6.24
N LYS A 96 3.72 -19.81 5.41
CA LYS A 96 3.97 -20.47 4.12
C LYS A 96 4.93 -19.57 3.34
N GLN A 97 6.21 -19.91 3.42
CA GLN A 97 7.26 -19.20 2.71
C GLN A 97 7.28 -19.69 1.28
N TYR A 98 7.41 -18.76 0.36
CA TYR A 98 7.63 -19.04 -1.04
C TYR A 98 9.13 -19.16 -1.24
N ILE A 99 9.61 -20.35 -1.57
CA ILE A 99 11.05 -20.63 -1.68
C ILE A 99 11.45 -20.66 -3.15
N CYS A 100 12.56 -20.01 -3.48
CA CYS A 100 13.18 -20.17 -4.79
C CYS A 100 13.91 -21.50 -4.86
N MET A 101 13.53 -22.37 -5.81
CA MET A 101 14.14 -23.70 -5.96
C MET A 101 15.62 -23.64 -6.38
N TYR A 102 16.07 -22.53 -6.98
CA TYR A 102 17.43 -22.38 -7.51
C TYR A 102 18.43 -21.79 -6.50
N CYS A 103 17.98 -20.90 -5.61
CA CYS A 103 18.87 -20.25 -4.63
C CYS A 103 18.42 -20.39 -3.18
N THR A 104 17.38 -21.20 -2.93
CA THR A 104 16.79 -21.53 -1.62
C THR A 104 16.34 -20.34 -0.76
N LYS A 105 16.39 -19.10 -1.29
CA LYS A 105 15.86 -17.91 -0.62
C LYS A 105 14.36 -18.02 -0.40
N SER A 106 13.93 -17.68 0.80
CA SER A 106 12.54 -17.71 1.20
C SER A 106 11.91 -16.32 1.22
N TYR A 107 10.64 -16.25 0.84
CA TYR A 107 9.89 -15.00 0.71
C TYR A 107 8.53 -15.13 1.42
N SER A 108 8.11 -14.07 2.11
CA SER A 108 6.80 -14.02 2.78
C SER A 108 5.61 -13.90 1.81
N HIS A 109 5.87 -13.57 0.54
CA HIS A 109 4.85 -13.35 -0.50
C HIS A 109 5.25 -13.97 -1.84
N ALA A 110 4.29 -14.59 -2.54
CA ALA A 110 4.48 -15.15 -3.88
C ALA A 110 4.94 -14.10 -4.90
N SER A 111 4.44 -12.87 -4.77
CA SER A 111 4.80 -11.75 -5.65
C SER A 111 6.27 -11.36 -5.52
N SER A 112 6.85 -11.49 -4.32
CA SER A 112 8.28 -11.26 -4.07
C SER A 112 9.14 -12.36 -4.70
N LEU A 113 8.77 -13.64 -4.51
CA LEU A 113 9.44 -14.76 -5.19
C LEU A 113 9.40 -14.59 -6.72
N ARG A 114 8.23 -14.25 -7.28
CA ARG A 114 8.07 -14.06 -8.73
C ARG A 114 8.91 -12.90 -9.27
N LYS A 115 9.10 -11.82 -8.50
CA LYS A 115 10.01 -10.73 -8.91
C LYS A 115 11.45 -11.21 -8.88
N HIS A 116 11.85 -11.92 -7.84
CA HIS A 116 13.18 -12.50 -7.74
C HIS A 116 13.51 -13.45 -8.90
N ALA A 117 12.58 -14.35 -9.25
CA ALA A 117 12.70 -15.32 -10.34
C ALA A 117 12.56 -14.72 -11.75
N LYS A 118 12.33 -13.41 -11.87
CA LYS A 118 12.37 -12.69 -13.16
C LYS A 118 13.68 -11.94 -13.38
N VAL A 119 14.45 -11.75 -12.31
CA VAL A 119 15.71 -10.98 -12.29
C VAL A 119 16.91 -11.94 -12.25
N ASN A 120 16.66 -13.23 -12.03
CA ASN A 120 17.58 -14.36 -12.20
C ASN A 120 16.92 -15.33 -13.18
#